data_AF-A0A7V1ZHI0-F1
#
_entry.id   AF-A0A7V1ZHI0-F1
#
_cell.length_a   1.000
_cell.length_b   1.000
_cell.length_c   1.000
_cell.angle_alpha   90.00
_cell.angle_beta   90.00
_cell.angle_gamma   90.00
#
_symmetry.space_group_name_H-M   'P 1'
#
loop_
_entity.id
_entity.type
_entity.pdbx_description
1 polymer ?
#
loop_
_entity_poly.entity_id
_entity_poly.type
_entity_poly.pdbx_seq_one_letter_code
_entity_poly.pdbx_strand_id
1 'polypeptide(L)'
;MSDELAYYRAVEDHFCRLRGTPFLFSPKDFAYLRRWWQEGIPLSAVLLALGEVFAKKRERGEGPVSSLAYCRHAVARYAKRLAQARVGGEGPKPWDVGEALAELCHQLEKVRSQLASPRLVQVVSGLLATIQALPRDLPAAVLADMLAELEEQALGEAWAALSPEEREEL
;
A
#
# COMPACT_ATOMS: atom_id res chain seq x y z
N MET A 1 1.95 -19.79 -6.34
CA MET A 1 3.02 -19.21 -7.18
C MET A 1 4.25 -19.07 -6.31
N SER A 2 5.47 -19.27 -6.83
CA SER A 2 6.69 -19.14 -6.00
C SER A 2 6.81 -17.71 -5.44
N ASP A 3 7.20 -17.55 -4.16
CA ASP A 3 7.35 -16.24 -3.50
C ASP A 3 8.31 -15.31 -4.26
N GLU A 4 9.30 -15.89 -4.94
CA GLU A 4 10.23 -15.19 -5.84
C GLU A 4 9.51 -14.49 -7.01
N LEU A 5 8.55 -15.18 -7.63
CA LEU A 5 7.81 -14.64 -8.77
C LEU A 5 6.84 -13.54 -8.33
N ALA A 6 6.26 -13.66 -7.12
CA ALA A 6 5.44 -12.61 -6.53
C ALA A 6 6.27 -11.34 -6.26
N TYR A 7 7.50 -11.50 -5.75
CA TYR A 7 8.45 -10.41 -5.56
C TYR A 7 8.78 -9.70 -6.88
N TYR A 8 9.08 -10.46 -7.96
CA TYR A 8 9.40 -9.87 -9.27
C TYR A 8 8.22 -9.08 -9.83
N ARG A 9 7.01 -9.65 -9.79
CA ARG A 9 5.79 -8.99 -10.26
C ARG A 9 5.51 -7.70 -9.51
N ALA A 10 5.62 -7.72 -8.18
CA ALA A 10 5.38 -6.52 -7.38
C ALA A 10 6.37 -5.38 -7.73
N VAL A 11 7.63 -5.70 -7.99
CA VAL A 11 8.63 -4.71 -8.42
C VAL A 11 8.32 -4.21 -9.84
N GLU A 12 7.96 -5.10 -10.77
CA GLU A 12 7.60 -4.75 -12.14
C GLU A 12 6.36 -3.84 -12.19
N ASP A 13 5.29 -4.21 -11.50
CA ASP A 13 4.04 -3.46 -11.42
C ASP A 13 4.29 -2.05 -10.88
N HIS A 14 5.14 -1.92 -9.86
CA HIS A 14 5.48 -0.61 -9.30
C HIS A 14 6.35 0.21 -10.26
N PHE A 15 7.31 -0.42 -10.93
CA PHE A 15 8.16 0.25 -11.92
C PHE A 15 7.34 0.79 -13.10
N CYS A 16 6.43 -0.02 -13.64
CA CYS A 16 5.50 0.38 -14.70
C CYS A 16 4.60 1.54 -14.25
N ARG A 17 4.05 1.48 -13.03
CA ARG A 17 3.24 2.56 -12.44
C ARG A 17 4.01 3.88 -12.34
N LEU A 18 5.26 3.85 -11.85
CA LEU A 18 6.09 5.06 -11.72
C LEU A 18 6.50 5.66 -13.07
N ARG A 19 6.68 4.80 -14.09
CA ARG A 19 7.09 5.20 -15.43
C ARG A 19 5.92 5.70 -16.29
N GLY A 20 4.69 5.28 -16.01
CA GLY A 20 3.49 5.62 -16.78
C GLY A 20 3.44 4.98 -18.17
N THR A 21 4.31 4.02 -18.47
CA THR A 21 4.33 3.30 -19.75
C THR A 21 4.64 1.82 -19.51
N PRO A 22 4.04 0.90 -20.29
CA PRO A 22 4.39 -0.50 -20.25
C PRO A 22 5.90 -0.67 -20.45
N PHE A 23 6.55 -1.38 -19.55
CA PHE A 23 7.98 -1.62 -19.60
C PHE A 23 8.24 -3.11 -19.40
N LEU A 24 9.08 -3.67 -20.26
CA LEU A 24 9.57 -5.03 -20.10
C LEU A 24 10.98 -4.95 -19.53
N PHE A 25 11.21 -5.67 -18.42
CA PHE A 25 12.54 -5.78 -17.87
C PHE A 25 13.49 -6.49 -18.84
N SER A 26 14.70 -5.92 -18.99
CA SER A 26 15.75 -6.60 -19.75
C SER A 26 16.28 -7.82 -18.97
N PRO A 27 16.96 -8.77 -19.62
CA PRO A 27 17.63 -9.88 -18.92
C PRO A 27 18.56 -9.41 -17.79
N LYS A 28 19.16 -8.22 -17.95
CA LYS A 28 20.01 -7.58 -16.94
C LYS A 28 19.21 -7.10 -15.73
N ASP A 29 18.00 -6.60 -15.93
CA ASP A 29 17.12 -6.17 -14.83
C ASP A 29 16.63 -7.38 -14.02
N PHE A 30 16.31 -8.50 -14.69
CA PHE A 30 16.00 -9.76 -14.00
C PHE A 30 17.18 -10.29 -13.18
N ALA A 31 18.42 -10.07 -13.61
CA ALA A 31 19.60 -10.41 -12.81
C ALA A 31 19.67 -9.59 -11.50
N TYR A 32 19.27 -8.31 -11.54
CA TYR A 32 19.16 -7.49 -10.32
C TYR A 32 18.04 -7.98 -9.40
N LEU A 33 16.86 -8.28 -9.95
CA LEU A 33 15.74 -8.81 -9.19
C LEU A 33 16.12 -10.11 -8.47
N ARG A 34 16.73 -11.05 -9.19
CA ARG A 34 17.20 -12.32 -8.64
C ARG A 34 18.24 -12.14 -7.57
N ARG A 35 19.20 -11.25 -7.82
CA ARG A 35 20.23 -10.93 -6.83
C ARG A 35 19.62 -10.37 -5.54
N TRP A 36 18.72 -9.40 -5.65
CA TRP A 36 18.06 -8.79 -4.49
C TRP A 36 17.20 -9.79 -3.71
N TRP A 37 16.50 -10.68 -4.42
CA TRP A 37 15.77 -11.78 -3.81
C TRP A 37 16.69 -12.72 -3.04
N GLN A 38 17.79 -13.17 -3.66
CA GLN A 38 18.79 -14.05 -3.03
C GLN A 38 19.50 -13.40 -1.84
N GLU A 39 19.74 -12.09 -1.90
CA GLU A 39 20.30 -11.29 -0.81
C GLU A 39 19.27 -11.00 0.31
N GLY A 40 18.02 -11.43 0.16
CA GLY A 40 16.96 -11.22 1.14
C GLY A 40 16.56 -9.76 1.31
N ILE A 41 16.73 -8.95 0.26
CA ILE A 41 16.35 -7.54 0.29
C ILE A 41 14.82 -7.44 0.41
N PRO A 42 14.30 -6.71 1.42
CA PRO A 42 12.86 -6.55 1.58
C PRO A 42 12.23 -5.84 0.37
N LEU A 43 11.05 -6.29 -0.05
CA LEU A 43 10.29 -5.68 -1.15
C LEU A 43 10.09 -4.17 -0.90
N SER A 44 9.77 -3.79 0.34
CA SER A 44 9.61 -2.39 0.74
C SER A 44 10.86 -1.53 0.49
N ALA A 45 12.06 -2.08 0.68
CA ALA A 45 13.30 -1.36 0.36
C ALA A 45 13.42 -1.08 -1.15
N VAL A 46 13.04 -2.04 -1.99
CA VAL A 46 13.07 -1.86 -3.44
C VAL A 46 12.03 -0.83 -3.88
N LEU A 47 10.78 -0.94 -3.43
CA LEU A 47 9.70 -0.02 -3.81
C LEU A 47 10.01 1.42 -3.39
N LEU A 48 10.47 1.64 -2.16
CA LEU A 48 10.87 2.97 -1.67
C LEU A 48 12.03 3.55 -2.49
N ALA A 49 13.02 2.72 -2.84
CA ALA A 49 14.14 3.12 -3.67
C ALA A 49 13.69 3.54 -5.09
N LEU A 50 12.78 2.79 -5.69
CA LEU A 50 12.21 3.14 -6.99
C LEU A 50 11.49 4.49 -6.91
N GLY A 51 10.60 4.66 -5.94
CA GLY A 51 9.87 5.92 -5.74
C GLY A 51 10.79 7.13 -5.64
N GLU A 52 11.86 7.03 -4.83
CA GLU A 52 12.84 8.11 -4.68
C GLU A 52 13.58 8.44 -5.99
N VAL A 53 14.07 7.42 -6.70
CA VAL A 53 14.85 7.62 -7.93
C VAL A 53 14.00 8.26 -9.02
N PHE A 54 12.75 7.81 -9.19
CA PHE A 54 11.81 8.40 -10.15
C PHE A 54 11.43 9.83 -9.76
N ALA A 55 11.16 10.10 -8.48
CA ALA A 55 10.86 11.46 -8.00
C ALA A 55 12.01 12.42 -8.31
N LYS A 56 13.25 12.05 -7.95
CA LYS A 56 14.44 12.88 -8.22
C LYS A 56 14.69 13.14 -9.70
N LYS A 57 14.42 12.17 -10.56
CA LYS A 57 14.53 12.37 -12.01
C LYS A 57 13.49 13.35 -12.54
N ARG A 58 12.24 13.23 -12.07
CA ARG A 58 11.18 14.18 -12.41
C ARG A 58 11.51 15.60 -11.98
N GLU A 59 12.02 15.78 -10.76
CA GLU A 59 12.47 17.09 -10.25
C GLU A 59 13.58 17.73 -11.11
N ARG A 60 14.46 16.91 -11.70
CA ARG A 60 15.55 17.37 -12.56
C ARG A 60 15.13 17.59 -14.02
N GLY A 61 13.87 17.34 -14.36
CA GLY A 61 13.39 17.36 -15.75
C GLY A 61 14.04 16.29 -16.63
N GLU A 62 14.61 15.24 -16.04
CA GLU A 62 15.24 14.15 -16.78
C GLU A 62 14.20 13.14 -17.27
N GLY A 63 14.49 12.50 -18.41
CA GLY A 63 13.67 11.41 -18.94
C GLY A 63 13.52 10.22 -17.96
N PRO A 64 12.49 9.37 -18.17
CA PRO A 64 12.15 8.28 -17.28
C PRO A 64 13.29 7.29 -17.07
N VAL A 65 13.32 6.64 -15.91
CA VAL A 65 14.30 5.58 -15.62
C VAL A 65 14.08 4.41 -16.58
N SER A 66 15.15 3.94 -17.21
CA SER A 66 15.12 2.89 -18.23
C SER A 66 15.63 1.53 -17.76
N SER A 67 16.12 1.41 -16.52
CA SER A 67 16.63 0.14 -15.97
C SER A 67 16.74 0.17 -14.44
N LEU A 68 16.59 -0.98 -13.80
CA LEU A 68 16.84 -1.17 -12.36
C LEU A 68 18.29 -0.89 -11.96
N ALA A 69 19.22 -0.92 -12.92
CA ALA A 69 20.61 -0.56 -12.67
C ALA A 69 20.76 0.85 -12.09
N TYR A 70 19.89 1.80 -12.44
CA TYR A 70 19.90 3.16 -11.88
C TYR A 70 19.47 3.18 -10.41
N CYS A 71 18.68 2.21 -9.98
CA CYS A 71 18.11 2.15 -8.64
C CYS A 71 18.98 1.37 -7.65
N ARG A 72 19.97 0.60 -8.13
CA ARG A 72 20.79 -0.31 -7.29
C ARG A 72 21.37 0.32 -6.02
N HIS A 73 21.85 1.57 -6.11
CA HIS A 73 22.46 2.27 -4.97
C HIS A 73 21.41 2.75 -3.97
N ALA A 74 20.25 3.22 -4.47
CA ALA A 74 19.13 3.59 -3.63
C ALA A 74 18.56 2.35 -2.91
N VAL A 75 18.42 1.24 -3.62
CA VAL A 75 17.98 -0.06 -3.08
C VAL A 75 18.91 -0.51 -1.96
N ALA A 76 20.23 -0.52 -2.19
CA ALA A 76 21.21 -0.88 -1.16
C ALA A 76 21.12 0.04 0.07
N ARG A 77 20.90 1.34 -0.13
CA ARG A 77 20.74 2.30 0.98
C ARG A 77 19.46 2.04 1.78
N TYR A 78 18.33 1.82 1.14
CA TYR A 78 17.08 1.50 1.84
C TYR A 78 17.15 0.14 2.53
N ALA A 79 17.74 -0.86 1.89
CA ALA A 79 18.00 -2.17 2.50
C ALA A 79 18.84 -2.02 3.76
N LYS A 80 19.94 -1.24 3.71
CA LYS A 80 20.77 -0.95 4.87
C LYS A 80 20.00 -0.19 5.95
N ARG A 81 19.20 0.82 5.59
CA ARG A 81 18.37 1.58 6.54
C ARG A 81 17.35 0.70 7.24
N LEU A 82 16.66 -0.18 6.51
CA LEU A 82 15.73 -1.13 7.10
C LEU A 82 16.44 -2.18 7.97
N ALA A 83 17.61 -2.66 7.55
CA ALA A 83 18.44 -3.54 8.37
C ALA A 83 18.94 -2.85 9.65
N GLN A 84 19.34 -1.59 9.57
CA GLN A 84 19.76 -0.79 10.72
C GLN A 84 18.58 -0.45 11.64
N ALA A 85 17.41 -0.16 11.09
CA ALA A 85 16.18 0.01 11.86
C ALA A 85 15.78 -1.27 12.61
N ARG A 86 16.07 -2.45 12.03
CA ARG A 86 15.90 -3.75 12.71
C ARG A 86 16.93 -4.03 13.81
N VAL A 87 18.09 -3.38 13.80
CA VAL A 87 19.19 -3.61 14.76
C VAL A 87 19.26 -2.53 15.85
N GLY A 88 18.79 -1.31 15.57
CA GLY A 88 18.88 -0.15 16.47
C GLY A 88 17.55 0.42 16.96
N GLY A 89 16.42 -0.13 16.53
CA GLY A 89 15.11 0.14 17.09
C GLY A 89 14.41 -1.19 17.34
N GLU A 90 13.48 -1.22 18.29
CA GLU A 90 12.47 -2.27 18.34
C GLU A 90 12.04 -2.56 16.90
N GLY A 91 12.17 -3.82 16.47
CA GLY A 91 11.79 -4.23 15.12
C GLY A 91 10.38 -3.72 14.79
N PRO A 92 9.96 -3.68 13.50
CA PRO A 92 8.59 -3.28 13.19
C PRO A 92 7.66 -4.07 14.11
N LYS A 93 6.98 -3.37 15.02
CA LYS A 93 6.00 -3.98 15.91
C LYS A 93 5.17 -4.87 14.98
N PRO A 94 5.07 -6.18 15.22
CA PRO A 94 4.22 -7.04 14.42
C PRO A 94 2.91 -6.28 14.27
N TRP A 95 2.48 -6.03 13.01
CA TRP A 95 1.28 -5.27 12.77
C TRP A 95 0.16 -5.96 13.52
N ASP A 96 -0.22 -5.39 14.66
CA ASP A 96 -1.24 -5.97 15.50
C ASP A 96 -2.55 -5.58 14.82
N VAL A 97 -3.10 -6.54 14.10
CA VAL A 97 -4.36 -6.38 13.38
C VAL A 97 -5.46 -5.91 14.33
N GLY A 98 -5.45 -6.35 15.59
CA GLY A 98 -6.38 -5.89 16.62
C GLY A 98 -6.20 -4.40 16.93
N GLU A 99 -4.96 -3.96 17.13
CA GLU A 99 -4.62 -2.54 17.36
C GLU A 99 -4.96 -1.66 16.16
N ALA A 100 -4.65 -2.12 14.94
CA ALA A 100 -4.95 -1.40 13.70
C ALA A 100 -6.46 -1.27 13.46
N LEU A 101 -7.24 -2.32 13.73
CA LEU A 101 -8.71 -2.27 13.61
C LEU A 101 -9.32 -1.38 14.71
N ALA A 102 -8.73 -1.35 15.91
CA ALA A 102 -9.14 -0.45 16.97
C ALA A 102 -8.89 1.03 16.60
N GLU A 103 -7.73 1.33 16.04
CA GLU A 103 -7.41 2.68 15.53
C GLU A 103 -8.34 3.08 14.38
N LEU A 104 -8.63 2.18 13.45
CA LEU A 104 -9.60 2.42 12.38
C LEU A 104 -10.99 2.75 12.93
N CYS A 105 -11.46 2.00 13.94
CA CYS A 105 -12.73 2.32 14.61
C CYS A 105 -12.69 3.72 15.23
N HIS A 106 -11.61 4.08 15.91
CA HIS A 106 -11.47 5.41 16.51
C HIS A 106 -11.54 6.53 15.46
N GLN A 107 -10.86 6.38 14.32
CA GLN A 107 -10.93 7.37 13.24
C GLN A 107 -12.33 7.46 12.62
N LEU A 108 -13.01 6.33 12.42
CA LEU A 108 -14.38 6.31 11.91
C LEU A 108 -15.38 6.97 12.89
N GLU A 109 -15.21 6.79 14.20
CA GLU A 109 -16.03 7.49 15.20
C GLU A 109 -15.83 9.01 15.14
N LYS A 110 -14.58 9.46 14.97
CA LYS A 110 -14.27 10.87 14.79
C LYS A 110 -14.94 11.43 13.53
N VAL A 111 -14.82 10.74 12.40
CA VAL A 111 -15.51 11.13 11.15
C VAL A 111 -17.01 11.18 11.35
N ARG A 112 -17.61 10.15 11.97
CA ARG A 112 -19.05 10.11 12.28
C ARG A 112 -19.52 11.33 13.06
N SER A 113 -18.73 11.81 14.03
CA SER A 113 -19.08 12.99 14.82
C SER A 113 -19.04 14.31 14.04
N GLN A 114 -18.37 14.33 12.89
CA GLN A 114 -18.21 15.51 12.04
C GLN A 114 -19.18 15.53 10.84
N LEU A 115 -19.86 14.42 10.57
CA LEU A 115 -20.81 14.30 9.46
C LEU A 115 -22.14 15.00 9.80
N ALA A 116 -22.58 15.90 8.92
CA ALA A 116 -23.87 16.57 9.05
C ALA A 116 -25.05 15.72 8.50
N SER A 117 -24.79 14.85 7.52
CA SER A 117 -25.83 14.04 6.87
C SER A 117 -26.19 12.80 7.71
N PRO A 118 -27.46 12.63 8.14
CA PRO A 118 -27.90 11.46 8.89
C PRO A 118 -27.70 10.14 8.13
N ARG A 119 -27.78 10.15 6.80
CA ARG A 119 -27.55 8.96 5.97
C ARG A 119 -26.09 8.55 5.99
N LEU A 120 -25.14 9.48 5.87
CA LEU A 120 -23.72 9.18 5.98
C LEU A 120 -23.34 8.72 7.39
N VAL A 121 -23.97 9.30 8.43
CA VAL A 121 -23.82 8.82 9.81
C VAL A 121 -24.27 7.36 9.95
N GLN A 122 -25.35 6.95 9.27
CA GLN A 122 -25.81 5.56 9.26
C GLN A 122 -24.81 4.63 8.57
N VAL A 123 -24.28 5.00 7.39
CA VAL A 123 -23.26 4.21 6.67
C VAL A 123 -22.02 3.99 7.52
N VAL A 124 -21.48 5.06 8.12
CA VAL A 124 -20.29 4.97 9.00
C VAL A 124 -20.60 4.16 10.27
N SER A 125 -21.83 4.25 10.79
CA SER A 125 -22.23 3.43 11.94
C SER A 125 -22.31 1.94 11.59
N GLY A 126 -22.79 1.59 10.40
CA GLY A 126 -22.77 0.22 9.87
C GLY A 126 -21.36 -0.32 9.73
N LEU A 127 -20.46 0.46 9.11
CA LEU A 127 -19.03 0.14 9.02
C LEU A 127 -18.40 -0.15 10.38
N LEU A 128 -18.62 0.75 11.35
CA LEU A 128 -18.12 0.61 12.72
C LEU A 128 -18.59 -0.70 13.35
N ALA A 129 -19.91 -0.98 13.28
CA ALA A 129 -20.47 -2.20 13.85
C ALA A 129 -19.88 -3.47 13.23
N THR A 130 -19.71 -3.49 11.90
CA THR A 130 -19.12 -4.63 11.20
C THR A 130 -17.66 -4.84 11.59
N ILE A 131 -16.84 -3.79 11.61
CA ILE A 131 -15.40 -3.87 11.97
C ILE A 131 -15.22 -4.28 13.45
N GLN A 132 -16.10 -3.82 14.34
CA GLN A 132 -16.09 -4.20 15.75
C GLN A 132 -16.45 -5.68 15.96
N ALA A 133 -17.32 -6.24 15.12
CA ALA A 133 -17.75 -7.63 15.17
C ALA A 133 -16.77 -8.62 14.50
N LEU A 134 -15.73 -8.14 13.80
CA LEU A 134 -14.75 -9.02 13.14
C LEU A 134 -13.96 -9.84 14.18
N PRO A 135 -13.82 -11.17 13.99
CA PRO A 135 -12.93 -11.97 14.80
C PRO A 135 -11.48 -11.50 14.66
N ARG A 136 -10.77 -11.41 15.79
CA ARG A 136 -9.39 -10.88 15.84
C ARG A 136 -8.33 -11.90 15.43
N ASP A 137 -8.71 -13.17 15.34
CA ASP A 137 -7.89 -14.33 15.02
C ASP A 137 -8.04 -14.78 13.55
N LEU A 138 -8.62 -13.95 12.69
CA LEU A 138 -8.75 -14.27 11.27
C LEU A 138 -7.40 -14.33 10.55
N PRO A 139 -7.22 -15.27 9.59
CA PRO A 139 -6.10 -15.22 8.66
C PRO A 139 -6.08 -13.90 7.88
N ALA A 140 -4.90 -13.34 7.66
CA ALA A 140 -4.73 -12.03 7.02
C ALA A 140 -5.38 -11.94 5.62
N ALA A 141 -5.38 -13.03 4.85
CA ALA A 141 -6.02 -13.06 3.53
C ALA A 141 -7.56 -12.93 3.65
N VAL A 142 -8.17 -13.68 4.57
CA VAL A 142 -9.62 -13.62 4.81
C VAL A 142 -10.03 -12.24 5.31
N LEU A 143 -9.24 -11.66 6.21
CA LEU A 143 -9.48 -10.30 6.68
C LEU A 143 -9.39 -9.27 5.54
N ALA A 144 -8.39 -9.39 4.67
CA ALA A 144 -8.23 -8.48 3.55
C ALA A 144 -9.42 -8.55 2.59
N ASP A 145 -9.90 -9.75 2.27
CA ASP A 145 -11.07 -9.95 1.41
C ASP A 145 -12.33 -9.35 2.05
N MET A 146 -12.57 -9.61 3.34
CA MET A 146 -13.71 -9.05 4.07
C MET A 146 -13.67 -7.52 4.16
N LEU A 147 -12.49 -6.93 4.36
CA LEU A 147 -12.34 -5.47 4.39
C LEU A 147 -12.55 -4.84 3.00
N ALA A 148 -12.12 -5.51 1.94
CA ALA A 148 -12.34 -5.04 0.57
C ALA A 148 -13.84 -5.05 0.20
N GLU A 149 -14.55 -6.13 0.53
CA GLU A 149 -16.00 -6.21 0.33
C GLU A 149 -16.74 -5.12 1.14
N LEU A 150 -16.31 -4.90 2.38
CA LEU A 150 -16.90 -3.89 3.25
C LEU A 150 -16.66 -2.45 2.74
N GLU A 151 -15.47 -2.18 2.20
CA GLU A 151 -15.14 -0.91 1.56
C GLU A 151 -16.04 -0.66 0.34
N GLU A 152 -16.18 -1.64 -0.55
CA GLU A 152 -17.02 -1.52 -1.74
C GLU A 152 -18.49 -1.23 -1.38
N GLN A 153 -19.03 -1.95 -0.40
CA GLN A 153 -20.39 -1.74 0.09
C GLN A 153 -20.59 -0.34 0.66
N ALA A 154 -19.69 0.10 1.55
CA ALA A 154 -19.82 1.39 2.19
C ALA A 154 -19.62 2.57 1.23
N LEU A 155 -18.73 2.45 0.25
CA LEU A 155 -18.60 3.45 -0.81
C LEU A 155 -19.88 3.53 -1.65
N GLY A 156 -20.48 2.39 -1.99
CA GLY A 156 -21.76 2.35 -2.70
C GLY A 156 -22.89 3.03 -1.93
N GLU A 157 -23.01 2.73 -0.63
CA GLU A 157 -24.02 3.36 0.23
C GLU A 157 -23.76 4.84 0.49
N ALA A 158 -22.50 5.23 0.69
CA ALA A 158 -22.11 6.62 0.85
C ALA A 158 -22.40 7.42 -0.42
N TRP A 159 -22.06 6.89 -1.59
CA TRP A 159 -22.40 7.47 -2.88
C TRP A 159 -23.92 7.64 -3.03
N ALA A 160 -24.69 6.61 -2.70
CA ALA A 160 -26.16 6.66 -2.71
C ALA A 160 -26.74 7.69 -1.72
N ALA A 161 -26.03 7.97 -0.63
CA ALA A 161 -26.41 8.92 0.40
C ALA A 161 -26.13 10.39 0.03
N LEU A 162 -25.20 10.65 -0.89
CA LEU A 162 -24.94 11.99 -1.43
C LEU A 162 -26.10 12.47 -2.32
N SER A 163 -26.38 13.77 -2.26
CA SER A 163 -27.32 14.44 -3.16
C SER A 163 -26.76 14.50 -4.60
N PRO A 164 -27.62 14.68 -5.62
CA PRO A 164 -27.16 14.82 -7.01
C PRO A 164 -26.15 15.96 -7.20
N GLU A 165 -26.35 17.07 -6.49
CA GLU A 165 -25.48 18.26 -6.52
C GLU A 165 -24.10 17.94 -5.92
N GLU A 166 -24.05 17.24 -4.79
CA GLU A 166 -22.79 16.78 -4.16
C GLU A 166 -22.04 15.73 -5.01
N ARG A 167 -22.74 14.99 -5.87
CA ARG A 167 -22.12 14.01 -6.79
C ARG A 167 -21.53 14.67 -8.04
N GLU A 168 -22.03 15.83 -8.45
CA GLU A 168 -21.50 16.58 -9.60
C GLU A 168 -20.24 17.38 -9.25
N GLU A 169 -20.01 17.66 -7.96
CA GLU A 169 -18.83 18.40 -7.45
C GLU A 169 -17.61 17.52 -7.10
N LEU A 170 -17.72 16.18 -7.19
CA LEU A 170 -16.65 15.20 -6.90
C LEU A 170 -15.98 14.67 -8.17
#